data_AF-A0A922VN45-F1
#
_entry.id   AF-A0A922VN45-F1
#
_cell.length_a   1.000
_cell.length_b   1.000
_cell.length_c   1.000
_cell.angle_alpha   90.00
_cell.angle_beta   90.00
_cell.angle_gamma   90.00
#
_symmetry.space_group_name_H-M   'P 1'
#
loop_
_entity.id
_entity.type
_entity.pdbx_description
1 polymer ?
#
loop_
_entity_poly.entity_id
_entity_poly.type
_entity_poly.pdbx_seq_one_letter_code
_entity_poly.pdbx_strand_id
1 'polypeptide(L)' 'MLFDLPALLAAIHAGQRAASFESRVLEFKREKASPEETERDIAEAAICLGNGIGGTVVVGVSDRVAGPAALMGTALDPDR' A
#
# COMPACT_ATOMS: atom_id res chain seq x y z
N MET A 1 8.98 -10.55 9.35
CA MET A 1 8.35 -11.22 8.20
C MET A 1 8.97 -10.65 6.95
N LEU A 2 9.49 -11.47 6.03
CA LEU A 2 10.07 -11.00 4.78
C LEU A 2 9.16 -11.41 3.62
N PHE A 3 8.41 -10.46 3.09
CA PHE A 3 7.96 -10.51 1.70
C PHE A 3 8.96 -9.70 0.86
N ASP A 4 9.24 -10.16 -0.35
CA ASP A 4 10.09 -9.45 -1.30
C ASP A 4 9.28 -8.34 -1.98
N LEU A 5 9.30 -7.14 -1.39
CA LEU A 5 8.59 -5.97 -1.91
C LEU A 5 8.96 -5.66 -3.37
N PRO A 6 10.24 -5.62 -3.78
CA PRO A 6 10.60 -5.50 -5.18
C PRO A 6 9.93 -6.52 -6.10
N ALA A 7 9.95 -7.81 -5.73
CA ALA A 7 9.29 -8.86 -6.53
C ALA A 7 7.77 -8.68 -6.60
N LEU A 8 7.13 -8.28 -5.49
CA LEU A 8 5.70 -7.97 -5.45
C LEU A 8 5.35 -6.78 -6.35
N LEU A 9 6.11 -5.69 -6.30
CA LEU A 9 5.91 -4.52 -7.15
C LEU A 9 6.11 -4.87 -8.63
N ALA A 10 7.09 -5.72 -8.95
CA ALA A 10 7.28 -6.23 -10.31
C ALA A 10 6.09 -7.08 -10.78
N ALA A 11 5.52 -7.92 -9.91
CA ALA A 11 4.33 -8.72 -10.21
C ALA A 11 3.07 -7.85 -10.41
N ILE A 12 2.91 -6.79 -9.60
CA ILE A 12 1.85 -5.79 -9.79
C ILE A 12 2.02 -5.08 -11.13
N HIS A 13 3.23 -4.62 -11.43
CA HIS A 13 3.56 -4.00 -12.71
C HIS A 13 3.31 -4.94 -13.90
N ALA A 14 3.51 -6.25 -13.74
CA ALA A 14 3.25 -7.26 -14.75
C ALA A 14 1.76 -7.61 -14.93
N GLY A 15 0.85 -7.08 -14.10
CA GLY A 15 -0.59 -7.23 -14.28
C GLY A 15 -1.33 -7.91 -13.13
N GLN A 16 -0.66 -8.28 -12.04
CA GLN A 16 -1.36 -8.71 -10.83
C GLN A 16 -1.93 -7.51 -10.08
N ARG A 17 -3.03 -7.71 -9.34
CA ARG A 17 -3.61 -6.65 -8.50
C ARG A 17 -2.92 -6.64 -7.15
N ALA A 18 -2.64 -5.46 -6.61
CA ALA A 18 -2.00 -5.35 -5.30
C ALA A 18 -2.86 -5.99 -4.18
N ALA A 19 -4.20 -5.93 -4.29
CA ALA A 19 -5.13 -6.62 -3.40
C ALA A 19 -4.91 -8.15 -3.32
N SER A 20 -4.32 -8.78 -4.34
CA SER A 20 -4.01 -10.22 -4.30
C SER A 20 -2.84 -10.57 -3.39
N PHE A 21 -2.07 -9.58 -2.97
CA PHE A 21 -0.92 -9.73 -2.07
C PHE A 21 -1.18 -9.15 -0.68
N GLU A 22 -2.32 -8.46 -0.49
CA GLU A 22 -2.72 -7.97 0.83
C GLU A 22 -2.94 -9.13 1.79
N SER A 23 -2.57 -8.89 3.04
CA SER A 23 -2.62 -9.89 4.09
C SER A 23 -2.73 -9.22 5.45
N ARG A 24 -2.73 -10.01 6.52
CA ARG A 24 -2.73 -9.50 7.90
C ARG A 24 -1.50 -8.66 8.26
N VAL A 25 -0.51 -8.56 7.36
CA VAL A 25 0.77 -7.88 7.60
C VAL A 25 1.20 -6.98 6.44
N LEU A 26 0.42 -6.88 5.37
CA LEU A 26 0.74 -6.07 4.20
C LEU A 26 -0.54 -5.44 3.66
N GLU A 27 -0.53 -4.11 3.55
CA GLU A 27 -1.62 -3.28 3.04
C GLU A 27 -1.09 -2.34 1.95
N PHE A 28 -1.82 -2.18 0.85
CA PHE A 28 -1.49 -1.22 -0.21
C PHE A 28 -2.48 -0.07 -0.21
N LYS A 29 -1.99 1.16 -0.13
CA LYS A 29 -2.83 2.36 -0.20
C LYS A 29 -2.42 3.23 -1.37
N ARG A 30 -3.40 3.77 -2.08
CA ARG A 30 -3.19 4.87 -3.03
C ARG A 30 -3.32 6.19 -2.31
N GLU A 31 -2.57 7.20 -2.74
CA GLU A 31 -2.82 8.57 -2.35
C GLU A 31 -4.21 9.03 -2.82
N LYS A 32 -4.91 9.78 -1.98
CA LYS A 32 -6.22 10.38 -2.26
C LYS A 32 -6.06 11.84 -2.64
N ALA A 33 -7.16 12.47 -3.04
CA ALA A 33 -7.13 13.87 -3.48
C ALA A 33 -6.76 14.84 -2.35
N SER A 34 -7.10 14.47 -1.10
CA SER A 34 -6.73 15.21 0.10
C SER A 34 -5.64 14.44 0.89
N PRO A 35 -4.62 15.14 1.41
CA PRO A 35 -3.65 14.55 2.34
C PRO A 35 -4.33 13.95 3.56
N GLU A 36 -5.31 14.64 4.15
CA GLU A 36 -6.03 14.19 5.35
C GLU A 36 -6.77 12.87 5.12
N GLU A 37 -7.37 12.68 3.94
CA GLU A 37 -8.00 11.41 3.57
C GLU A 37 -6.97 10.28 3.46
N THR A 38 -5.79 10.58 2.91
CA THR A 38 -4.71 9.61 2.77
C THR A 38 -4.13 9.24 4.13
N GLU A 39 -3.87 10.23 4.98
CA GLU A 39 -3.40 10.08 6.35
C GLU A 39 -4.39 9.25 7.18
N ARG A 40 -5.70 9.47 7.02
CA ARG A 40 -6.73 8.65 7.68
C ARG A 40 -6.69 7.19 7.23
N ASP A 41 -6.59 6.94 5.92
CA ASP A 41 -6.49 5.57 5.37
C ASP A 41 -5.22 4.86 5.85
N ILE A 42 -4.09 5.59 5.95
CA ILE A 42 -2.83 5.07 6.50
C ILE A 42 -2.98 4.77 7.99
N ALA A 43 -3.55 5.69 8.77
CA ALA A 43 -3.76 5.51 10.21
C ALA A 43 -4.65 4.31 10.52
N GLU A 44 -5.74 4.12 9.77
CA GLU A 44 -6.63 2.96 9.91
C GLU A 44 -5.90 1.65 9.64
N ALA A 45 -5.13 1.57 8.55
CA ALA A 45 -4.33 0.40 8.22
C ALA A 45 -3.26 0.14 9.29
N ALA A 46 -2.55 1.20 9.74
CA ALA A 46 -1.52 1.10 10.77
C ALA A 46 -2.09 0.62 12.11
N ILE A 47 -3.27 1.09 12.53
CA ILE A 47 -3.97 0.61 13.72
C ILE A 47 -4.33 -0.88 13.58
N CYS A 48 -4.89 -1.28 12.43
CA CYS A 48 -5.28 -2.67 12.19
C CYS A 48 -4.07 -3.62 12.24
N LEU A 49 -2.98 -3.25 11.56
CA LEU A 49 -1.74 -4.01 11.55
C LEU A 49 -1.07 -4.02 12.94
N GLY A 50 -1.04 -2.86 13.61
CA GLY A 50 -0.47 -2.69 14.94
C GLY A 50 -1.18 -3.47 16.03
N ASN A 51 -2.52 -3.53 15.98
CA ASN A 51 -3.33 -4.37 16.88
C ASN A 51 -3.18 -5.87 16.60
N GLY A 52 -2.71 -6.24 15.41
CA GLY A 52 -2.42 -7.61 15.01
C GLY A 52 -1.02 -8.04 15.47
N ILE A 53 -0.16 -8.35 14.50
CA ILE A 53 1.23 -8.79 14.73
C ILE A 53 2.25 -7.78 14.19
N GLY A 54 1.82 -6.54 13.93
CA GLY A 54 2.54 -5.57 13.14
C GLY A 54 2.44 -5.85 11.63
N GLY A 55 2.98 -4.94 10.81
CA GLY A 55 2.95 -5.09 9.36
C GLY A 55 3.58 -3.91 8.62
N THR A 56 3.30 -3.85 7.32
CA THR A 56 3.79 -2.80 6.42
C THR A 56 2.62 -2.22 5.62
N VAL A 57 2.57 -0.89 5.55
CA VAL A 57 1.71 -0.16 4.62
C VAL A 57 2.59 0.36 3.49
N VAL A 58 2.24 0.02 2.25
CA VAL A 58 2.91 0.54 1.04
C VAL A 58 2.01 1.59 0.41
N VAL A 59 2.47 2.84 0.41
CA VAL A 59 1.71 3.98 -0.13
C VAL A 59 2.12 4.24 -1.58
N GLY A 60 1.16 4.70 -2.38
CA GLY A 60 1.33 4.99 -3.80
C GLY A 60 1.02 3.82 -4.73
N VAL A 61 0.28 2.83 -4.24
CA VAL A 61 -0.14 1.66 -5.03
C VAL A 61 -1.65 1.50 -4.96
N SER A 62 -2.31 1.40 -6.10
CA SER A 62 -3.74 1.08 -6.15
C SER A 62 -3.98 -0.42 -6.04
N ASP A 63 -4.74 -0.80 -5.01
CA ASP A 63 -5.27 -2.15 -4.76
C ASP A 63 -6.20 -2.68 -5.86
N ARG A 64 -6.89 -1.77 -6.56
CA ARG A 64 -7.94 -2.07 -7.54
C ARG A 64 -7.50 -2.06 -8.99
N VAL A 65 -6.41 -1.38 -9.31
CA VAL A 65 -5.86 -1.29 -10.66
C VAL A 65 -4.79 -2.38 -10.84
N ALA A 66 -4.67 -2.90 -12.05
CA ALA A 66 -3.64 -3.88 -12.40
C ALA A 66 -2.64 -3.26 -13.38
N GLY A 67 -1.42 -3.81 -13.40
CA GLY A 67 -0.38 -3.40 -14.34
C GLY A 67 0.30 -2.08 -13.97
N PRO A 68 0.98 -1.43 -14.92
CA PRO A 68 1.80 -0.24 -14.63
C PRO A 68 1.02 0.91 -13.99
N ALA A 69 -0.26 1.08 -14.35
CA ALA A 69 -1.14 2.10 -13.80
C ALA A 69 -1.47 1.91 -12.31
N ALA A 70 -1.18 0.74 -11.73
CA ALA A 70 -1.35 0.49 -10.31
C ALA A 70 -0.26 1.18 -9.47
N LEU A 71 0.93 1.42 -10.04
CA LEU A 71 2.04 2.10 -9.36
C LEU A 71 1.93 3.61 -9.59
N MET A 72 1.20 4.28 -8.70
CA MET A 72 0.87 5.70 -8.83
C MET A 72 1.93 6.62 -8.21
N GLY A 73 2.77 6.08 -7.33
CA GLY A 73 3.67 6.89 -6.49
C GLY A 73 2.90 7.70 -5.45
N THR A 74 3.63 8.51 -4.69
CA THR A 74 3.04 9.42 -3.71
C THR A 74 3.88 10.69 -3.59
N ALA A 75 3.23 11.81 -3.30
CA ALA A 75 3.84 13.11 -3.01
C ALA A 75 3.77 13.45 -1.50
N LEU A 76 3.32 12.52 -0.65
CA LEU A 76 3.35 12.70 0.79
C LEU A 76 4.77 12.92 1.30
N ASP A 77 4.89 13.84 2.25
CA ASP A 77 6.12 14.08 2.99
C ASP A 77 6.20 13.06 4.14
N PRO A 78 7.22 12.19 4.18
CA PRO A 78 7.35 11.18 5.24
C PRO A 78 7.70 11.75 6.62
N ASP A 79 8.15 13.01 6.69
CA ASP A 79 8.61 13.65 7.93
C ASP A 79 7.53 14.57 8.57
N ARG A 80 6.33 14.60 8.00
CA ARG A 80 5.22 15.46 8.42
C ARG A 80 4.18 14.70 9.27
#